data_AF-A0A7K1H9U1-F1
#
_entry.id   AF-A0A7K1H9U1-F1
#
_cell.length_a   1.000
_cell.length_b   1.000
_cell.length_c   1.000
_cell.angle_alpha   90.00
_cell.angle_beta   90.00
_cell.angle_gamma   90.00
#
_symmetry.space_group_name_H-M   'P 1'
#
loop_
_entity.id
_entity.type
_entity.pdbx_description
1 polymer ?
#
loop_
_entity_poly.entity_id
_entity_poly.type
_entity_poly.pdbx_seq_one_letter_code
_entity_poly.pdbx_strand_id
1 'polypeptide(L)'
;MTKPNEQTQDEVGWFCVRCVFRVGSDSASQLYEERLTLWRAAGFDEAIGLAEDEALGYAAEHPDMDYVGLSQAYRLFDEPGHGAEVFSLLRASDLDPPTYLTRFFDTGEEKQGELEPDT
;
A
#
# COMPACT_ATOMS: atom_id res chain seq x y z
N MET A 1 13.61 -33.48 -24.04
CA MET A 1 12.55 -32.98 -23.14
C MET A 1 13.25 -32.32 -21.97
N THR A 2 13.50 -31.02 -22.09
CA THR A 2 14.12 -30.22 -21.03
C THR A 2 13.04 -29.89 -20.02
N LYS A 3 13.30 -30.16 -18.74
CA LYS A 3 12.39 -29.81 -17.63
C LYS A 3 12.16 -28.29 -17.63
N PRO A 4 10.96 -27.79 -17.25
CA PRO A 4 10.79 -26.37 -17.04
C PRO A 4 11.77 -25.92 -15.96
N ASN A 5 12.50 -24.87 -16.28
CA ASN A 5 13.46 -24.21 -15.41
C ASN A 5 12.69 -23.72 -14.17
N GLU A 6 12.87 -24.36 -13.02
CA GLU A 6 12.57 -23.73 -11.74
C GLU A 6 13.48 -22.50 -11.67
N GLN A 7 12.92 -21.33 -11.98
CA GLN A 7 13.61 -20.06 -11.78
C GLN A 7 13.68 -19.79 -10.28
N THR A 8 14.64 -20.42 -9.60
CA THR A 8 15.27 -19.82 -8.44
C THR A 8 16.17 -18.71 -8.94
N GLN A 9 15.69 -17.47 -8.86
CA GLN A 9 16.57 -16.32 -8.91
C GLN A 9 16.13 -15.33 -7.82
N ASP A 10 16.95 -15.29 -6.77
CA ASP A 10 17.04 -14.22 -5.76
C ASP A 10 17.44 -12.90 -6.43
N GLU A 11 16.68 -12.46 -7.43
CA GLU A 11 16.97 -11.23 -8.16
C GLU A 11 16.32 -10.09 -7.39
N VAL A 12 17.18 -9.26 -6.78
CA VAL A 12 16.79 -8.04 -6.08
C VAL A 12 15.90 -7.19 -7.00
N GLY A 13 14.66 -6.99 -6.57
CA GLY A 13 13.63 -6.26 -7.31
C GLY A 13 13.12 -5.04 -6.55
N TRP A 14 12.24 -4.29 -7.20
CA TRP A 14 11.51 -3.20 -6.57
C TRP A 14 10.16 -3.69 -6.05
N PHE A 15 9.86 -3.31 -4.82
CA PHE A 15 8.62 -3.63 -4.14
C PHE A 15 8.01 -2.35 -3.62
N CYS A 16 6.73 -2.13 -3.88
CA CYS A 16 5.96 -1.17 -3.11
C CYS A 16 5.30 -1.88 -1.96
N VAL A 17 5.35 -1.31 -0.76
CA VAL A 17 4.61 -1.83 0.39
C VAL A 17 3.64 -0.78 0.87
N ARG A 18 2.36 -1.18 0.92
CA ARG A 18 1.30 -0.37 1.55
C ARG A 18 1.22 -0.70 3.03
N CYS A 19 1.43 0.30 3.86
CA CYS A 19 1.23 0.25 5.31
C CYS A 19 0.06 1.15 5.73
N VAL A 20 -0.63 0.76 6.79
CA VAL A 20 -1.78 1.52 7.34
C VAL A 20 -1.48 2.00 8.74
N PHE A 21 -1.85 3.23 9.01
CA PHE A 21 -1.66 3.90 10.28
C PHE A 21 -2.99 4.43 10.78
N ARG A 22 -3.21 4.36 12.09
CA ARG A 22 -4.26 5.11 12.76
C ARG A 22 -3.65 6.43 13.22
N VAL A 23 -4.35 7.53 12.96
CA VAL A 23 -3.94 8.88 13.37
C VAL A 23 -5.03 9.50 14.23
N GLY A 24 -4.64 10.12 15.35
CA GLY A 24 -5.54 10.74 16.31
C GLY A 24 -5.81 9.86 17.53
N SER A 25 -5.78 10.48 18.71
CA SER A 25 -6.03 9.85 20.01
C SER A 25 -7.49 9.93 20.48
N ASP A 26 -8.31 10.78 19.85
CA ASP A 26 -9.76 10.86 20.08
C ASP A 26 -10.53 10.20 18.93
N SER A 27 -11.50 9.35 19.30
CA SER A 27 -12.45 8.73 18.37
C SER A 27 -13.17 9.71 17.44
N ALA A 28 -13.36 10.97 17.87
CA ALA A 28 -14.04 12.00 17.06
C ALA A 28 -13.15 12.57 15.94
N SER A 29 -11.83 12.41 16.01
CA SER A 29 -10.87 12.91 15.03
C SER A 29 -9.97 11.82 14.44
N GLN A 30 -10.33 10.55 14.66
CA GLN A 30 -9.55 9.41 14.23
C GLN A 30 -9.59 9.27 12.71
N LEU A 31 -8.41 9.22 12.10
CA LEU A 31 -8.21 8.98 10.67
C LEU A 31 -7.40 7.71 10.47
N TYR A 32 -7.47 7.16 9.26
CA TYR A 32 -6.53 6.16 8.80
C TYR A 32 -5.72 6.75 7.65
N GLU A 33 -4.39 6.62 7.75
CA GLU A 33 -3.46 6.99 6.70
C GLU A 33 -2.96 5.71 6.03
N GLU A 34 -3.05 5.65 4.70
CA GLU A 34 -2.44 4.59 3.90
C GLU A 34 -1.16 5.16 3.24
N ARG A 35 0.01 4.63 3.60
CA ARG A 35 1.30 5.04 3.02
C ARG A 35 1.83 3.95 2.10
N LEU A 36 2.39 4.35 0.97
CA LEU A 36 3.07 3.48 0.02
C LEU A 36 4.56 3.85 -0.03
N THR A 37 5.43 2.88 0.25
CA THR A 37 6.90 3.06 0.23
C THR A 37 7.53 2.11 -0.78
N LEU A 38 8.61 2.54 -1.44
CA LEU A 38 9.35 1.74 -2.42
C LEU A 38 10.63 1.19 -1.80
N TRP A 39 10.85 -0.12 -1.98
CA TRP A 39 11.96 -0.86 -1.41
C TRP A 39 12.66 -1.68 -2.48
N ARG A 40 13.97 -1.68 -2.43
CA ARG A 40 14.79 -2.59 -3.22
C ARG A 40 15.18 -3.77 -2.34
N ALA A 41 14.66 -4.96 -2.64
CA ALA A 41 14.77 -6.15 -1.77
C ALA A 41 14.88 -7.44 -2.60
N ALA A 42 15.37 -8.52 -2.00
CA ALA A 42 15.49 -9.85 -2.59
C ALA A 42 14.16 -10.62 -2.64
N GLY A 43 13.11 -10.12 -2.00
CA GLY A 43 11.80 -10.78 -1.97
C GLY A 43 10.76 -10.04 -1.15
N PHE A 44 9.56 -10.60 -1.13
CA PHE A 44 8.42 -10.04 -0.39
C PHE A 44 8.68 -9.93 1.11
N ASP A 45 9.25 -10.97 1.73
CA ASP A 45 9.50 -10.97 3.18
C ASP A 45 10.48 -9.87 3.60
N GLU A 46 11.56 -9.68 2.84
CA GLU A 46 12.52 -8.60 3.10
C GLU A 46 11.90 -7.22 2.85
N ALA A 47 11.15 -7.05 1.76
CA ALA A 47 10.45 -5.79 1.49
C ALA A 47 9.44 -5.43 2.60
N ILE A 48 8.69 -6.42 3.10
CA ILE A 48 7.75 -6.24 4.20
C ILE A 48 8.51 -5.86 5.48
N GLY A 49 9.59 -6.57 5.83
CA GLY A 49 10.39 -6.26 7.01
C GLY A 49 10.96 -4.84 6.97
N LEU A 50 11.51 -4.42 5.82
CA LEU A 50 11.99 -3.05 5.64
C LEU A 50 10.88 -2.01 5.80
N ALA A 51 9.69 -2.28 5.27
CA ALA A 51 8.54 -1.38 5.37
C ALA A 51 7.96 -1.33 6.79
N GLU A 52 7.98 -2.43 7.53
CA GLU A 52 7.53 -2.49 8.92
C GLU A 52 8.47 -1.75 9.85
N ASP A 53 9.78 -1.91 9.67
CA ASP A 53 10.79 -1.16 10.43
C ASP A 53 10.64 0.36 10.18
N GLU A 54 10.43 0.78 8.93
CA GLU A 54 10.15 2.17 8.59
C GLU A 54 8.82 2.66 9.17
N ALA A 55 7.75 1.86 9.09
CA ALA A 55 6.44 2.20 9.62
C ALA A 55 6.47 2.38 11.15
N LEU A 56 7.16 1.48 11.87
CA LEU A 56 7.34 1.60 13.32
C LEU A 56 8.15 2.85 13.68
N GLY A 57 9.22 3.14 12.93
CA GLY A 57 10.00 4.36 13.08
C GLY A 57 9.15 5.61 12.86
N TYR A 58 8.39 5.67 11.77
CA TYR A 58 7.49 6.77 11.46
C TYR A 58 6.43 6.98 12.55
N ALA A 59 5.75 5.92 13.00
CA ALA A 59 4.78 6.02 14.08
C ALA A 59 5.40 6.53 15.39
N ALA A 60 6.63 6.10 15.72
CA ALA A 60 7.33 6.55 16.93
C ALA A 60 7.69 8.05 16.92
N GLU A 61 7.80 8.67 15.74
CA GLU A 61 8.05 10.12 15.60
C GLU A 61 6.77 10.96 15.77
N HIS A 62 5.59 10.33 15.75
CA HIS A 62 4.28 10.99 15.77
C HIS A 62 3.45 10.54 16.99
N PRO A 63 3.27 11.39 18.03
CA PRO A 63 2.66 10.99 19.31
C PRO A 63 1.23 10.43 19.25
N ASP A 64 0.46 10.77 18.22
CA ASP A 64 -0.92 10.35 18.02
C ASP A 64 -1.07 9.36 16.85
N MET A 65 0.00 8.63 16.50
CA MET A 65 0.01 7.71 15.38
C MET A 65 0.39 6.30 15.81
N ASP A 66 -0.37 5.31 15.31
CA ASP A 66 -0.07 3.90 15.48
C ASP A 66 0.01 3.20 14.13
N TYR A 67 1.08 2.45 13.88
CA TYR A 67 1.09 1.45 12.82
C TYR A 67 0.14 0.30 13.20
N VAL A 68 -0.86 -0.01 12.36
CA VAL A 68 -1.94 -0.95 12.72
C VAL A 68 -1.70 -2.39 12.28
N GLY A 69 -0.50 -2.71 11.79
CA GLY A 69 -0.08 -4.09 11.49
C GLY A 69 -0.47 -4.61 10.11
N LEU A 70 -0.90 -3.75 9.18
CA LEU A 70 -1.09 -4.14 7.78
C LEU A 70 0.14 -3.75 6.96
N SER A 71 0.78 -4.75 6.33
CA SER A 71 1.81 -4.57 5.31
C SER A 71 1.44 -5.37 4.06
N GLN A 72 1.25 -4.68 2.93
CA GLN A 72 0.91 -5.33 1.66
C GLN A 72 1.94 -5.00 0.60
N ALA A 73 2.79 -5.98 0.31
CA ALA A 73 3.83 -5.86 -0.69
C ALA A 73 3.32 -6.20 -2.10
N TYR A 74 3.70 -5.36 -3.05
CA TYR A 74 3.50 -5.52 -4.49
C TYR A 74 4.85 -5.42 -5.17
N ARG A 75 5.23 -6.44 -5.95
CA ARG A 75 6.48 -6.43 -6.73
C ARG A 75 6.24 -5.69 -8.04
N LEU A 76 7.03 -4.65 -8.30
CA LEU A 76 6.99 -3.93 -9.57
C LEU A 76 7.52 -4.81 -10.70
N PHE A 77 7.00 -4.58 -11.91
CA PHE A 77 7.46 -5.26 -13.12
C PHE A 77 8.85 -4.79 -13.57
N ASP A 78 9.21 -3.54 -13.31
CA ASP A 78 10.48 -2.91 -13.71
C ASP A 78 10.89 -1.83 -12.69
N GLU A 79 12.01 -1.14 -12.93
CA GLU A 79 12.42 0.02 -12.15
C GLU A 79 11.32 1.11 -12.13
N PRO A 80 11.13 1.79 -10.97
CA PRO A 80 10.12 2.83 -10.87
C PRO A 80 10.46 4.01 -11.79
N GLY A 81 9.51 4.37 -12.64
CA GLY A 81 9.64 5.43 -13.62
C GLY A 81 8.29 6.04 -13.98
N HIS A 82 8.29 6.96 -14.95
CA HIS A 82 7.05 7.61 -15.40
C HIS A 82 6.05 6.57 -15.92
N GLY A 83 4.86 6.54 -15.32
CA GLY A 83 3.78 5.60 -15.69
C GLY A 83 3.95 4.18 -15.15
N ALA A 84 4.96 3.91 -14.32
CA ALA A 84 5.11 2.60 -13.70
C ALA A 84 3.96 2.31 -12.72
N GLU A 85 3.38 1.11 -12.82
CA GLU A 85 2.44 0.62 -11.82
C GLU A 85 3.22 0.34 -10.54
N VAL A 86 3.00 1.16 -9.50
CA VAL A 86 3.66 1.00 -8.21
C VAL A 86 2.86 0.13 -7.26
N PHE A 87 1.54 0.00 -7.44
CA PHE A 87 0.68 -0.79 -6.56
C PHE A 87 -0.58 -1.24 -7.28
N SER A 88 -1.03 -2.46 -6.97
CA SER A 88 -2.30 -2.99 -7.44
C SER A 88 -2.93 -3.88 -6.36
N LEU A 89 -4.25 -3.77 -6.19
CA LEU A 89 -5.02 -4.59 -5.27
C LEU A 89 -6.23 -5.18 -6.00
N LEU A 90 -6.30 -6.50 -6.03
CA LEU A 90 -7.50 -7.21 -6.46
C LEU A 90 -8.33 -7.62 -5.25
N ARG A 91 -9.62 -7.33 -5.29
CA ARG A 91 -10.59 -7.70 -4.25
C ARG A 91 -11.81 -8.33 -4.90
N ALA A 92 -12.16 -9.54 -4.47
CA ALA A 92 -13.44 -10.15 -4.84
C ALA A 92 -14.58 -9.37 -4.16
N SER A 93 -15.62 -9.04 -4.93
CA SER A 93 -16.78 -8.28 -4.46
C SER A 93 -17.97 -8.51 -5.38
N ASP A 94 -19.16 -8.67 -4.80
CA ASP A 94 -20.44 -8.75 -5.54
C ASP A 94 -21.15 -7.39 -5.63
N LEU A 95 -20.53 -6.33 -5.08
CA LEU A 95 -21.05 -4.96 -5.13
C LEU A 95 -20.96 -4.37 -6.54
N ASP A 96 -21.94 -3.56 -6.92
CA ASP A 96 -21.85 -2.72 -8.11
C ASP A 96 -20.79 -1.62 -7.94
N PRO A 97 -20.28 -1.03 -9.04
CA PRO A 97 -19.12 -0.13 -8.96
C PRO A 97 -19.31 1.10 -8.08
N PRO A 98 -20.40 1.88 -8.16
CA PRO A 98 -20.64 3.00 -7.23
C PRO A 98 -20.64 2.56 -5.75
N THR A 99 -21.36 1.48 -5.42
CA THR A 99 -21.41 0.96 -4.05
C THR A 99 -20.03 0.49 -3.57
N TYR A 100 -19.24 -0.13 -4.44
CA TYR A 100 -17.87 -0.54 -4.13
C TYR A 100 -16.96 0.65 -3.80
N LEU A 101 -17.02 1.72 -4.60
CA LEU A 101 -16.23 2.92 -4.38
C LEU A 101 -16.57 3.59 -3.05
N THR A 102 -17.87 3.84 -2.79
CA THR A 102 -18.31 4.44 -1.53
C THR A 102 -17.97 3.56 -0.33
N ARG A 103 -18.00 2.23 -0.48
CA ARG A 103 -17.72 1.31 0.64
C ARG A 103 -16.27 1.32 1.10
N PHE A 104 -15.33 1.61 0.20
CA PHE A 104 -13.90 1.36 0.43
C PHE A 104 -12.97 2.54 0.16
N PHE A 105 -13.38 3.56 -0.58
CA PHE A 105 -12.46 4.60 -1.07
C PHE A 105 -13.02 6.02 -1.03
N ASP A 106 -14.33 6.19 -1.19
CA ASP A 106 -14.97 7.50 -1.32
C ASP A 106 -16.17 7.60 -0.37
N THR A 107 -15.87 7.63 0.92
CA THR A 107 -16.87 7.75 1.99
C THR A 107 -17.32 9.19 2.21
N GLY A 108 -16.56 10.17 1.69
CA GLY A 108 -16.78 11.61 1.85
C GLY A 108 -16.03 12.23 3.04
N GLU A 109 -15.30 11.42 3.81
CA GLU A 109 -14.52 11.87 4.97
C GLU A 109 -13.00 11.89 4.71
N GLU A 110 -12.58 11.33 3.57
CA GLU A 110 -11.19 11.28 3.13
C GLU A 110 -10.62 12.70 2.94
N LYS A 111 -9.34 12.89 3.29
CA LYS A 111 -8.62 14.15 3.06
C LYS A 111 -8.06 14.18 1.63
N GLN A 112 -8.96 14.23 0.65
CA GLN A 112 -8.65 14.22 -0.78
C GLN A 112 -9.27 15.43 -1.50
N GLY A 113 -8.80 15.70 -2.73
CA GLY A 113 -9.39 16.73 -3.58
C GLY A 113 -10.53 16.16 -4.41
N GLU A 114 -11.61 16.92 -4.58
CA GLU A 114 -12.65 16.61 -5.56
C GLU A 114 -12.21 17.07 -6.95
N LEU A 115 -12.19 16.17 -7.93
CA LEU A 115 -12.15 16.55 -9.34
C LEU A 115 -13.57 16.97 -9.73
N GLU A 116 -13.82 18.27 -9.94
CA GLU A 116 -15.06 18.68 -10.60
C GLU A 116 -15.07 18.10 -12.02
N PRO A 117 -16.16 17.47 -12.48
CA PRO A 117 -16.25 17.01 -13.85
C PRO A 117 -16.24 18.22 -14.79
N ASP A 118 -15.30 18.23 -15.75
CA ASP A 118 -15.29 19.21 -16.85
C ASP A 118 -16.67 19.20 -17.55
N THR A 119 -17.41 20.31 -17.45
CA THR A 119 -18.66 20.58 -18.19
C THR A 119 -18.45 20.75 -19.69
#